data_AF-A0A4R8LR64-F1
#
_entry.id   AF-A0A4R8LR64-F1
#
_cell.length_a   1.000
_cell.length_b   1.000
_cell.length_c   1.000
_cell.angle_alpha   90.00
_cell.angle_beta   90.00
_cell.angle_gamma   90.00
#
_symmetry.space_group_name_H-M   'P 1'
#
loop_
_entity.id
_entity.type
_entity.pdbx_description
1 polymer ?
#
loop_
_entity_poly.entity_id
_entity_poly.type
_entity_poly.pdbx_seq_one_letter_code
_entity_poly.pdbx_strand_id
1 'polypeptide(L)'
;MTTRFSISELAEMLHVPVSYIRQAVDALASDLTGESFVFQDRNWRIGPSDVKRIQEWIIEHQDDLAEATQPRARRVRSRRVATPDQEA
;
A
#
# COMPACT_ATOMS: atom_id res chain seq x y z
N MET A 1 -3.81 5.65 28.32
CA MET A 1 -4.50 5.62 27.01
C MET A 1 -3.45 5.32 25.95
N THR A 2 -3.49 4.16 25.30
CA THR A 2 -2.59 3.83 24.19
C THR A 2 -3.31 4.13 22.89
N THR A 3 -3.00 5.26 22.27
CA THR A 3 -3.52 5.63 20.93
C THR A 3 -3.02 4.61 19.94
N ARG A 4 -3.93 3.94 19.22
CA ARG A 4 -3.61 2.96 18.18
C ARG A 4 -4.08 3.52 16.85
N PHE A 5 -3.23 3.46 15.84
CA PHE A 5 -3.49 4.04 14.53
C PHE A 5 -3.74 2.96 13.49
N SER A 6 -4.65 3.21 12.58
CA SER A 6 -4.86 2.40 11.38
C SER A 6 -3.82 2.74 10.31
N ILE A 7 -3.63 1.86 9.32
CA ILE A 7 -2.72 2.12 8.17
C ILE A 7 -3.06 3.45 7.49
N SER A 8 -4.36 3.72 7.26
CA SER A 8 -4.82 4.96 6.62
C SER A 8 -4.50 6.19 7.47
N GLU A 9 -4.71 6.12 8.78
CA GLU A 9 -4.40 7.22 9.70
C GLU A 9 -2.88 7.50 9.75
N LEU A 10 -2.05 6.45 9.68
CA LEU A 10 -0.60 6.62 9.57
C LEU A 10 -0.20 7.30 8.27
N ALA A 11 -0.81 6.90 7.15
CA ALA A 11 -0.53 7.47 5.84
C ALA A 11 -0.85 8.96 5.79
N GLU A 12 -2.00 9.35 6.36
CA GLU A 12 -2.40 10.76 6.49
C GLU A 12 -1.45 11.53 7.40
N MET A 13 -1.10 10.97 8.57
CA MET A 13 -0.21 11.63 9.53
C MET A 13 1.22 11.84 8.98
N LEU A 14 1.74 10.86 8.23
CA LEU A 14 3.07 10.92 7.64
C LEU A 14 3.09 11.58 6.26
N HIS A 15 1.92 11.95 5.71
CA HIS A 15 1.78 12.49 4.36
C HIS A 15 2.41 11.60 3.26
N VAL A 16 2.35 10.28 3.44
CA VAL A 16 2.86 9.30 2.48
C VAL A 16 1.72 8.45 1.92
N PRO A 17 1.85 7.87 0.71
CA PRO A 17 0.84 6.99 0.19
C PRO A 17 0.65 5.75 1.08
N VAL A 18 -0.61 5.30 1.19
CA VAL A 18 -1.02 4.09 1.93
C VAL A 18 -0.21 2.85 1.53
N SER A 19 0.21 2.77 0.25
CA SER A 19 1.07 1.71 -0.26
C SER A 19 2.41 1.61 0.48
N TYR A 20 3.01 2.75 0.86
CA TYR A 20 4.30 2.77 1.57
C TYR A 20 4.14 2.23 2.98
N ILE A 21 3.08 2.66 3.68
CA ILE A 21 2.75 2.13 5.00
C ILE A 21 2.49 0.63 4.93
N ARG A 22 1.76 0.15 3.90
CA ARG A 22 1.48 -1.27 3.74
C ARG A 22 2.76 -2.09 3.53
N GLN A 23 3.68 -1.64 2.69
CA GLN A 23 4.96 -2.33 2.47
C GLN A 23 5.82 -2.34 3.73
N ALA A 24 5.90 -1.19 4.43
CA ALA A 24 6.64 -1.10 5.68
C ALA A 24 6.05 -2.01 6.76
N VAL A 25 4.72 -2.05 6.88
CA VAL A 25 4.01 -2.91 7.83
C VAL A 25 4.18 -4.38 7.48
N ASP A 26 4.16 -4.74 6.20
CA ASP A 26 4.40 -6.12 5.74
C ASP A 26 5.84 -6.56 6.03
N ALA A 27 6.82 -5.71 5.72
CA ALA A 27 8.23 -5.95 6.00
C ALA A 27 8.53 -6.06 7.51
N LEU A 28 7.84 -5.25 8.33
CA LEU A 28 7.98 -5.24 9.78
C LEU A 28 6.95 -6.12 10.49
N ALA A 29 6.11 -6.89 9.77
CA ALA A 29 4.98 -7.63 10.32
C ALA A 29 5.38 -8.59 11.44
N SER A 30 6.60 -9.11 11.40
CA SER A 30 7.15 -10.04 12.41
C SER A 30 7.61 -9.33 13.69
N ASP A 31 7.92 -8.03 13.63
CA ASP A 31 8.47 -7.21 14.73
C ASP A 31 7.46 -6.20 15.28
N LEU A 32 6.32 -6.03 14.61
CA LEU A 32 5.28 -5.11 15.03
C LEU A 32 4.49 -5.67 16.22
N THR A 33 4.25 -4.82 17.20
CA THR A 33 3.34 -5.12 18.33
C THR A 33 1.86 -4.97 17.95
N GLY A 34 1.57 -4.77 16.67
CA GLY A 34 0.23 -4.53 16.15
C GLY A 34 -0.59 -5.80 16.04
N GLU A 35 -1.83 -5.74 16.51
CA GLU A 35 -2.80 -6.82 16.33
C GLU A 35 -3.40 -6.74 14.93
N SER A 36 -3.33 -7.82 14.16
CA SER A 36 -4.05 -8.00 12.90
C SER A 36 -5.39 -8.70 13.17
N PHE A 37 -6.49 -8.13 12.67
CA PHE A 37 -7.82 -8.73 12.84
C PHE A 37 -8.14 -9.66 11.66
N VAL A 38 -8.39 -10.95 11.96
CA VAL A 38 -8.68 -12.01 10.97
C VAL A 38 -9.91 -11.71 10.10
N PHE A 39 -10.86 -10.92 10.59
CA PHE A 39 -12.11 -10.62 9.87
C PHE A 39 -11.99 -9.53 8.79
N GLN A 40 -10.92 -8.74 8.83
CA GLN A 40 -10.56 -7.82 7.77
C GLN A 40 -9.03 -7.79 7.74
N ASP A 41 -8.46 -8.63 6.88
CA ASP A 41 -7.01 -8.81 6.57
C ASP A 41 -6.24 -7.50 6.25
N ARG A 42 -6.93 -6.36 6.31
CA ARG A 42 -6.46 -5.02 6.00
C ARG A 42 -6.50 -4.07 7.19
N ASN A 43 -6.94 -4.52 8.37
CA ASN A 43 -7.04 -3.68 9.56
C ASN A 43 -5.90 -3.98 10.53
N TRP A 44 -4.77 -3.32 10.32
CA TRP A 44 -3.64 -3.32 11.24
C TRP A 44 -3.82 -2.19 12.27
N ARG A 45 -3.61 -2.51 13.55
CA ARG A 45 -3.54 -1.51 14.62
C ARG A 45 -2.10 -1.27 15.02
N ILE A 46 -1.55 -0.16 14.58
CA ILE A 46 -0.15 0.20 14.79
C ILE A 46 -0.02 0.99 16.09
N GLY A 47 0.87 0.53 16.97
CA GLY A 47 1.20 1.24 18.21
C GLY A 47 2.05 2.48 17.94
N PRO A 48 2.04 3.47 18.85
CA PRO A 48 2.83 4.69 18.68
C PRO A 48 4.35 4.41 18.69
N SER A 49 4.78 3.35 19.37
CA SER A 49 6.17 2.88 19.35
C SER A 49 6.60 2.34 17.98
N ASP A 50 5.65 1.79 17.22
CA ASP A 50 5.89 1.22 15.90
C ASP A 50 5.83 2.27 14.79
N VAL A 51 5.13 3.39 15.00
CA VAL A 51 5.06 4.53 14.06
C VAL A 51 6.46 4.99 13.66
N LYS A 52 7.35 5.17 14.64
CA LYS A 52 8.70 5.68 14.38
C LYS A 52 9.53 4.69 13.55
N ARG A 53 9.41 3.39 13.84
CA ARG A 53 10.07 2.33 13.06
C ARG A 53 9.58 2.28 11.62
N ILE A 54 8.26 2.38 11.42
CA ILE A 54 7.66 2.42 10.09
C ILE A 54 8.16 3.66 9.33
N GLN A 55 8.21 4.81 10.00
CA GLN A 55 8.72 6.04 9.41
C GLN A 55 10.20 5.91 8.99
N GLU A 56 11.05 5.39 9.87
CA GLU A 56 12.49 5.16 9.59
C GLU A 56 12.65 4.22 8.39
N TRP A 57 11.94 3.09 8.38
CA TRP A 57 11.99 2.12 7.28
C TRP A 57 11.58 2.74 5.94
N ILE A 58 10.53 3.57 5.92
CA ILE A 58 10.06 4.25 4.71
C ILE A 58 11.11 5.24 4.19
N ILE A 59 11.78 5.98 5.08
CA ILE A 59 12.83 6.93 4.70
C ILE A 59 14.02 6.18 4.10
N GLU A 60 14.41 5.04 4.68
CA GLU A 60 15.51 4.21 4.19
C GLU A 60 15.22 3.56 2.83
N HIS A 61 13.96 3.22 2.56
CA HIS A 61 13.54 2.51 1.34
C HIS A 61 12.74 3.39 0.37
N GLN A 62 12.79 4.71 0.52
CA GLN A 62 11.98 5.64 -0.27
C GLN A 62 12.21 5.52 -1.79
N ASP A 63 13.44 5.20 -2.20
CA ASP A 63 13.85 5.05 -3.60
C ASP A 63 13.16 3.84 -4.24
N ASP A 64 13.21 2.68 -3.57
CA ASP A 64 12.60 1.43 -4.00
C ASP A 64 11.05 1.53 -4.02
N LEU A 65 10.49 2.22 -3.03
CA LEU A 65 9.06 2.51 -2.92
C LEU A 65 8.54 3.40 -4.06
N ALA A 66 9.36 4.37 -4.51
CA ALA A 66 9.02 5.26 -5.60
C ALA A 66 8.99 4.54 -6.95
N GLU A 67 9.90 3.59 -7.17
CA GLU A 67 9.91 2.74 -8.36
C GLU A 67 8.70 1.79 -8.39
N ALA A 68 8.34 1.19 -7.24
CA ALA A 68 7.19 0.30 -7.12
C ALA A 68 5.84 1.00 -7.34
N THR A 69 5.78 2.33 -7.12
CA THR A 69 4.54 3.12 -7.25
C THR A 69 4.27 3.60 -8.68
N GLN A 70 5.20 3.38 -9.62
CA GLN A 70 4.89 3.65 -11.02
C GLN A 70 3.67 2.81 -11.43
N PRO A 71 2.54 3.44 -11.78
CA PRO A 71 1.35 2.71 -12.14
C PRO A 71 1.70 1.92 -13.40
N ARG A 72 1.69 0.59 -13.27
CA ARG A 72 1.79 -0.32 -14.40
C ARG A 72 0.62 0.02 -15.33
N ALA A 73 0.88 0.92 -16.28
CA ALA A 73 -0.14 1.50 -17.14
C ALA A 73 -0.86 0.33 -17.79
N ARG A 74 -2.11 0.11 -17.38
CA ARG A 74 -2.96 -0.96 -17.87
C ARG A 74 -3.23 -0.61 -19.33
N ARG A 75 -2.34 -1.03 -20.23
CA ARG A 75 -2.50 -0.94 -21.69
C ARG A 75 -3.69 -1.81 -22.04
N VAL A 76 -4.88 -1.25 -21.96
CA VAL A 76 -6.08 -1.84 -22.53
C VAL A 76 -5.86 -1.81 -24.04
N ARG A 77 -5.46 -2.95 -24.62
CA ARG A 77 -5.44 -3.13 -26.07
C ARG A 77 -6.89 -3.03 -26.54
N SER A 78 -7.26 -1.87 -27.11
CA SER A 78 -8.51 -1.73 -27.84
C SER A 78 -8.53 -2.73 -28.99
N ARG A 79 -9.30 -3.80 -28.84
CA ARG A 79 -9.57 -4.75 -29.92
C ARG A 79 -10.50 -4.06 -30.91
N ARG A 80 -9.94 -3.51 -31.99
CA ARG A 80 -10.76 -3.10 -33.15
C ARG A 80 -11.35 -4.37 -33.75
N VAL A 81 -12.65 -4.56 -33.59
CA VAL A 81 -13.43 -5.56 -34.32
C VAL A 81 -13.57 -5.02 -35.73
N ALA A 82 -12.93 -5.67 -36.70
CA ALA A 82 -13.21 -5.45 -38.10
C ALA A 82 -14.55 -6.13 -38.40
N THR A 83 -15.56 -5.35 -38.76
CA THR A 83 -16.79 -5.84 -39.39
C THR A 83 -16.41 -6.33 -40.79
N PRO A 84 -16.54 -7.62 -41.14
CA PRO A 84 -16.53 -8.00 -42.54
C PRO A 84 -17.87 -7.57 -43.14
N ASP A 85 -17.76 -6.56 -43.99
CA ASP A 85 -18.73 -6.21 -45.02
C ASP A 85 -18.98 -7.46 -45.89
N GLN A 86 -20.21 -7.98 -45.85
CA GLN A 86 -20.68 -9.05 -46.72
C GLN A 86 -21.67 -8.44 -47.70
N GLU A 87 -21.14 -7.81 -48.75
CA GLU A 87 -21.78 -7.75 -50.07
C GLU A 87 -21.36 -8.96 -50.91
N ALA A 88 -22.33 -9.79 -51.31
CA ALA A 88 -22.46 -10.45 -52.62
C ALA A 88 -23.57 -11.51 -52.57
#